data_AF-A0A833EG20-F1
#
_entry.id   AF-A0A833EG20-F1
#
_cell.length_a   1.000
_cell.length_b   1.000
_cell.length_c   1.000
_cell.angle_alpha   90.00
_cell.angle_beta   90.00
_cell.angle_gamma   90.00
#
_symmetry.space_group_name_H-M   'P 1'
#
loop_
_entity.id
_entity.type
_entity.pdbx_description
1 polymer ?
#
loop_
_entity_poly.entity_id
_entity_poly.type
_entity_poly.pdbx_seq_one_letter_code
_entity_poly.pdbx_strand_id
1 'polypeptide(L)'
;MVVLEKIKEGQTEVYVYKGDKISSELPVFYNPIMKFNRNISVACISVFQKNFKKEITICDALSASGIAGIRYLKEIKGVKEIWLNDKNPNAIELIKKNLSLHNIYLTEIEKNVWESSKFPKVIVTKKDANVLLSENVFTVVDIDPFGSPAPFLDSAFRSCYWKGFLCITATDTAPLCGTYPKACFRKYGIKSFRCDFEKELGARILVSSIILTGTKYEKAFIPVFTVYYKHFFRVFGKLSPKESEISKLLDKFNYISYCAHCGRRYLEIKTHCKCGKKTQITGALYTGELWDKKFVEELKNELEERGFNEEKTIVEKILEEIELQREFYYNTHFLSKITKKAPPSLDKLISTLNSLGYKASRTHFDAKGIRTNAEYELLIKSF
;
A
#
# COMPACT_ATOMS: atom_id res chain seq x y z
N MET A 1 0.60 14.91 28.78
CA MET A 1 1.02 16.29 28.39
C MET A 1 1.50 16.23 26.93
N VAL A 2 1.13 17.17 26.06
CA VAL A 2 1.60 17.16 24.65
C VAL A 2 2.88 17.98 24.55
N VAL A 3 3.97 17.35 24.12
CA VAL A 3 5.29 17.98 23.96
C VAL A 3 5.76 17.90 22.52
N LEU A 4 6.59 18.86 22.11
CA LEU A 4 7.26 18.83 20.82
C LEU A 4 8.63 18.18 21.00
N GLU A 5 8.86 17.02 20.38
CA GLU A 5 10.10 16.26 20.48
C GLU A 5 10.83 16.27 19.14
N LYS A 6 12.15 16.43 19.17
CA LYS A 6 13.00 16.28 17.99
C LYS A 6 13.37 14.81 17.83
N ILE A 7 13.07 14.24 16.68
CA ILE A 7 13.39 12.87 16.32
C ILE A 7 14.22 12.83 15.03
N LYS A 8 14.87 11.69 14.78
CA LYS A 8 15.58 11.43 13.53
C LYS A 8 15.04 10.16 12.86
N GLU A 9 14.67 10.27 11.60
CA GLU A 9 14.27 9.14 10.76
C GLU A 9 14.99 9.19 9.42
N GLY A 10 15.70 8.11 9.08
CA GLY A 10 16.62 8.10 7.95
C GLY A 10 17.69 9.18 8.14
N GLN A 11 17.81 10.08 7.16
CA GLN A 11 18.74 11.21 7.20
C GLN A 11 18.07 12.52 7.66
N THR A 12 16.82 12.43 8.12
CA THR A 12 15.94 13.58 8.32
C THR A 12 15.63 13.78 9.79
N GLU A 13 15.78 15.02 10.26
CA GLU A 13 15.47 15.39 11.64
C GLU A 13 14.23 16.27 11.63
N VAL A 14 13.24 15.92 12.44
CA VAL A 14 11.99 16.65 12.51
C VAL A 14 11.53 16.79 13.94
N TYR A 15 10.83 17.87 14.21
CA TYR A 15 9.95 17.99 15.35
C TYR A 15 8.63 17.27 15.09
N VAL A 16 8.14 16.57 16.11
CA VAL A 16 6.83 15.91 16.12
C VAL A 16 6.14 16.16 17.44
N TYR A 17 4.81 16.22 17.44
CA TYR A 17 4.05 16.23 18.68
C TYR A 17 3.96 14.82 19.24
N LYS A 18 4.27 14.68 20.53
CA LYS A 18 4.16 13.43 21.28
C LYS A 18 3.25 13.67 22.47
N GLY A 19 2.24 12.82 22.57
CA GLY A 19 1.38 12.72 23.75
C GLY A 19 1.53 11.35 24.41
N ASP A 20 0.83 11.16 25.52
CA ASP A 20 0.85 9.92 26.29
C ASP A 20 0.32 8.71 25.49
N LYS A 21 -0.50 8.97 24.47
CA LYS A 21 -0.99 8.00 23.48
C LYS A 21 -0.88 8.58 22.07
N ILE A 22 -0.66 7.71 21.08
CA ILE A 22 -0.78 8.06 19.66
C ILE A 22 -2.26 8.26 19.37
N SER A 23 -2.66 9.48 19.02
CA SER A 23 -4.05 9.86 18.77
C SER A 23 -4.13 10.85 17.60
N SER A 24 -5.23 10.79 16.84
CA SER A 24 -5.59 11.80 15.84
C SER A 24 -5.94 13.16 16.48
N GLU A 25 -6.08 13.22 17.80
CA GLU A 25 -6.36 14.43 18.58
C GLU A 25 -5.09 15.25 18.88
N LEU A 26 -3.90 14.73 18.55
CA LEU A 26 -2.66 15.50 18.64
C LEU A 26 -2.72 16.71 17.69
N PRO A 27 -2.08 17.85 18.04
CA PRO A 27 -2.10 19.05 17.19
C PRO A 27 -1.66 18.80 15.75
N VAL A 28 -0.67 17.92 15.58
CA VAL A 28 -0.28 17.31 14.31
C VAL A 28 0.06 15.85 14.58
N PHE A 29 -0.50 14.94 13.79
CA PHE A 29 -0.30 13.51 14.00
C PHE A 29 1.09 13.04 13.59
N TYR A 30 1.65 12.14 14.38
CA TYR A 30 2.85 11.37 14.03
C TYR A 30 2.73 9.95 14.60
N ASN A 31 3.06 8.95 13.78
CA ASN A 31 3.13 7.56 14.20
C ASN A 31 4.50 6.95 13.89
N PRO A 32 5.28 6.51 14.91
CA PRO A 32 6.58 5.88 14.70
C PRO A 32 6.47 4.53 13.97
N ILE A 33 5.33 3.82 14.05
CA ILE A 33 5.11 2.57 13.30
C ILE A 33 5.13 2.84 11.78
N MET A 34 4.79 4.05 11.35
CA MET A 34 4.82 4.45 9.94
C MET A 34 6.23 4.71 9.40
N LYS A 35 7.29 4.54 10.23
CA LYS A 35 8.67 4.55 9.75
C LYS A 35 8.88 3.51 8.65
N PHE A 36 8.29 2.32 8.81
CA PHE A 36 8.31 1.27 7.77
C PHE A 36 7.72 1.78 6.45
N ASN A 37 6.55 2.42 6.52
CA ASN A 37 5.87 2.96 5.34
C ASN A 37 6.72 4.02 4.63
N ARG A 38 7.32 4.94 5.39
CA ARG A 38 8.17 6.01 4.84
C ARG A 38 9.46 5.48 4.24
N ASN A 39 10.11 4.49 4.88
CA ASN A 39 11.28 3.80 4.33
C ASN A 39 10.97 3.12 3.00
N ILE A 40 9.90 2.32 2.95
CA ILE A 40 9.43 1.68 1.72
C ILE A 40 9.09 2.73 0.65
N SER A 41 8.44 3.84 1.02
CA SER A 41 8.05 4.88 0.05
C SER A 41 9.26 5.58 -0.56
N VAL A 42 10.26 5.95 0.26
CA VAL A 42 11.54 6.50 -0.23
C VAL A 42 12.19 5.54 -1.23
N ALA A 43 12.24 4.24 -0.91
CA ALA A 43 12.88 3.24 -1.75
C ALA A 43 12.09 3.00 -3.05
N CYS A 44 10.77 2.80 -2.98
CA CYS A 44 9.92 2.61 -4.17
C CYS A 44 9.96 3.82 -5.11
N ILE A 45 9.88 5.04 -4.59
CA ILE A 45 9.97 6.25 -5.42
C ILE A 45 11.38 6.38 -6.03
N SER A 46 12.43 6.00 -5.30
CA SER A 46 13.81 5.97 -5.85
C SER A 46 13.96 4.98 -7.01
N VAL A 47 13.42 3.76 -6.88
CA VAL A 47 13.40 2.77 -7.97
C VAL A 47 12.59 3.27 -9.16
N PHE A 48 11.43 3.90 -8.91
CA PHE A 48 10.64 4.52 -9.97
C PHE A 48 11.44 5.63 -10.67
N GLN A 49 12.08 6.53 -9.92
CA GLN A 49 12.86 7.64 -10.45
C GLN A 49 14.03 7.17 -11.32
N LYS A 50 14.81 6.18 -10.85
CA LYS A 50 15.90 5.54 -11.61
C LYS A 50 15.40 4.99 -12.95
N ASN A 51 14.22 4.37 -12.97
CA ASN A 51 13.60 3.82 -14.18
C ASN A 51 12.97 4.89 -15.08
N PHE A 52 12.46 5.98 -14.51
CA PHE A 52 11.82 7.08 -15.24
C PHE A 52 12.84 7.93 -16.00
N LYS A 53 14.10 7.97 -15.53
CA LYS A 53 15.26 8.64 -16.17
C LYS A 53 15.05 10.14 -16.47
N LYS A 54 14.16 10.79 -15.72
CA LYS A 54 13.89 12.23 -15.78
C LYS A 54 13.74 12.75 -14.37
N GLU A 55 13.82 14.07 -14.22
CA GLU A 55 13.45 14.69 -12.96
C GLU A 55 11.96 14.50 -12.68
N ILE A 56 11.62 14.42 -11.39
CA ILE A 56 10.25 14.18 -10.92
C ILE A 56 9.75 15.33 -10.07
N THR A 57 8.45 15.62 -10.19
CA THR A 57 7.71 16.46 -9.24
C THR A 57 6.92 15.54 -8.30
N ILE A 58 7.00 15.79 -7.00
CA ILE A 58 6.38 14.93 -5.97
C ILE A 58 5.37 15.74 -5.17
N CYS A 59 4.17 15.21 -4.97
CA CYS A 59 3.18 15.76 -4.05
C CYS A 59 2.98 14.82 -2.87
N ASP A 60 3.36 15.27 -1.68
CA ASP A 60 2.94 14.72 -0.39
C ASP A 60 1.64 15.43 0.02
N ALA A 61 0.49 14.81 -0.31
CA ALA A 61 -0.80 15.50 -0.29
C ALA A 61 -1.38 15.69 1.13
N LEU A 62 -0.93 14.88 2.10
CA LEU A 62 -1.38 14.91 3.50
C LEU A 62 -0.15 14.85 4.44
N SER A 63 0.67 15.89 4.39
CA SER A 63 2.02 15.90 4.95
C SER A 63 2.12 15.81 6.48
N ALA A 64 1.11 16.26 7.23
CA ALA A 64 1.17 16.38 8.69
C ALA A 64 2.45 17.11 9.15
N SER A 65 3.45 16.41 9.69
CA SER A 65 4.73 17.04 10.10
C SER A 65 5.67 17.36 8.93
N GLY A 66 5.35 16.90 7.72
CA GLY A 66 6.19 16.99 6.53
C GLY A 66 7.28 15.93 6.45
N ILE A 67 7.36 14.99 7.40
CA ILE A 67 8.45 14.01 7.44
C ILE A 67 8.57 13.19 6.15
N ALA A 68 7.47 12.76 5.54
CA ALA A 68 7.51 12.00 4.29
C ALA A 68 8.08 12.86 3.15
N GLY A 69 7.47 14.02 2.88
CA GLY A 69 7.97 14.95 1.87
C GLY A 69 9.42 15.39 2.07
N ILE A 70 9.83 15.74 3.30
CA ILE A 70 11.22 16.14 3.57
C ILE A 70 12.19 14.97 3.31
N ARG A 71 11.81 13.74 3.67
CA ARG A 71 12.62 12.56 3.33
C ARG A 71 12.69 12.35 1.82
N TYR A 72 11.59 12.52 1.08
CA TYR A 72 11.61 12.43 -0.38
C TYR A 72 12.57 13.45 -1.00
N LEU A 73 12.54 14.69 -0.51
CA LEU A 73 13.45 15.74 -0.95
C LEU A 73 14.92 15.41 -0.70
N LYS A 74 15.24 14.90 0.49
CA LYS A 74 16.64 14.67 0.92
C LYS A 74 17.23 13.35 0.45
N GLU A 75 16.40 12.32 0.36
CA GLU A 75 16.85 10.93 0.22
C GLU A 75 16.64 10.38 -1.20
N ILE A 76 15.95 11.12 -2.09
CA ILE A 76 15.67 10.71 -3.48
C ILE A 76 16.41 11.65 -4.45
N LYS A 77 17.13 11.06 -5.41
CA LYS A 77 17.82 11.82 -6.47
C LYS A 77 16.84 12.25 -7.56
N GLY A 78 17.16 13.32 -8.30
CA GLY A 78 16.36 13.76 -9.44
C GLY A 78 14.98 14.31 -9.07
N VAL A 79 14.78 14.76 -7.83
CA VAL A 79 13.61 15.55 -7.46
C VAL A 79 13.82 16.97 -7.98
N LYS A 80 12.93 17.46 -8.85
CA LYS A 80 12.93 18.85 -9.32
C LYS A 80 12.15 19.75 -8.37
N GLU A 81 11.02 19.24 -7.89
CA GLU A 81 10.05 20.01 -7.13
C GLU A 81 9.29 19.08 -6.18
N ILE A 82 9.05 19.56 -4.96
CA ILE A 82 8.26 18.85 -3.97
C ILE A 82 7.22 19.76 -3.33
N TRP A 83 6.01 19.22 -3.21
CA TRP A 83 4.87 19.86 -2.59
C TRP A 83 4.54 19.14 -1.30
N LEU A 84 4.49 19.90 -0.21
CA LEU A 84 4.01 19.44 1.09
C LEU A 84 2.69 20.15 1.41
N ASN A 85 1.61 19.40 1.59
CA ASN A 85 0.29 19.97 1.79
C ASN A 85 -0.38 19.44 3.05
N ASP A 86 -1.04 20.33 3.77
CA ASP A 86 -1.98 19.93 4.80
C ASP A 86 -3.09 20.98 4.98
N LYS A 87 -4.31 20.56 5.29
CA LYS A 87 -5.41 21.49 5.57
C LYS A 87 -5.30 22.12 6.97
N ASN A 88 -4.60 21.45 7.89
CA ASN A 88 -4.44 21.87 9.28
C ASN A 88 -3.39 22.98 9.39
N PRO A 89 -3.73 24.19 9.87
CA PRO A 89 -2.76 25.28 10.04
C PRO A 89 -1.59 24.90 10.97
N ASN A 90 -1.81 24.07 12.00
CA ASN A 90 -0.72 23.63 12.88
C ASN A 90 0.29 22.73 12.15
N ALA A 91 -0.18 21.94 11.18
CA ALA A 91 0.69 21.11 10.35
C ALA A 91 1.57 21.99 9.46
N ILE A 92 1.03 23.07 8.90
CA ILE A 92 1.78 24.02 8.08
C ILE A 92 2.91 24.68 8.88
N GLU A 93 2.62 25.15 10.10
CA GLU A 93 3.65 25.74 10.96
C GLU A 93 4.71 24.70 11.36
N LEU A 94 4.32 23.46 11.60
CA LEU A 94 5.27 22.38 11.89
C LEU A 94 6.13 22.02 10.66
N ILE A 95 5.55 21.97 9.46
CA ILE A 95 6.27 21.73 8.21
C ILE A 95 7.32 22.81 7.99
N LYS A 96 6.95 24.09 8.12
CA LYS A 96 7.89 25.22 8.02
C LYS A 96 9.04 25.09 9.01
N LYS A 97 8.72 24.79 10.27
CA LYS A 97 9.73 24.57 11.33
C LYS A 97 10.66 23.40 11.01
N ASN A 98 10.13 22.30 10.48
CA ASN A 98 10.93 21.13 10.12
C ASN A 98 11.79 21.37 8.88
N LEU A 99 11.32 22.14 7.90
CA LEU A 99 12.12 22.58 6.76
C LEU A 99 13.28 23.50 7.20
N SER A 100 13.07 24.38 8.18
CA SER A 100 14.14 25.24 8.69
C SER A 100 15.28 24.46 9.35
N LEU A 101 15.03 23.28 9.94
CA LEU A 101 16.08 22.39 10.45
C LEU A 101 17.03 21.89 9.36
N HIS A 102 16.66 22.06 8.10
CA HIS A 102 17.42 21.64 6.93
C HIS A 102 17.85 22.81 6.04
N ASN A 103 17.87 24.03 6.60
CA ASN A 103 18.23 25.26 5.89
C ASN A 103 17.36 25.47 4.63
N ILE A 104 16.06 25.17 4.75
CA ILE A 104 15.04 25.46 3.75
C ILE A 104 14.10 26.48 4.39
N TYR A 105 14.19 27.72 3.91
CA TYR A 105 13.40 28.83 4.40
C TYR A 105 12.37 29.20 3.34
N LEU A 106 11.15 29.44 3.80
CA LEU A 106 9.99 29.63 2.94
C LEU A 106 9.54 31.08 2.99
N THR A 107 9.18 31.63 1.84
CA THR A 107 8.52 32.92 1.68
C THR A 107 7.09 32.71 1.22
N GLU A 108 6.14 33.42 1.82
CA GLU A 108 4.76 33.41 1.32
C GLU A 108 4.72 34.15 -0.02
N ILE A 109 4.34 33.44 -1.08
CA ILE A 109 4.24 34.01 -2.43
C ILE A 109 2.79 34.35 -2.77
N GLU A 110 1.85 33.62 -2.20
CA GLU A 110 0.42 33.84 -2.30
C GLU A 110 -0.25 33.36 -1.01
N LYS A 111 -1.48 33.80 -0.77
CA LYS A 111 -2.23 33.38 0.42
C LYS A 111 -2.30 31.85 0.49
N ASN A 112 -1.82 31.28 1.60
CA ASN A 112 -1.75 29.83 1.84
C ASN A 112 -0.75 29.06 0.95
N VAL A 113 0.18 29.74 0.29
CA VAL A 113 1.22 29.15 -0.55
C VAL A 113 2.58 29.75 -0.19
N TRP A 114 3.49 28.90 0.26
CA TRP A 114 4.85 29.28 0.60
C TRP A 114 5.84 28.54 -0.27
N GLU A 115 6.91 29.21 -0.67
CA GLU A 115 7.91 28.67 -1.58
C GLU A 115 9.32 28.92 -1.05
N SER A 116 10.23 27.98 -1.30
CA SER A 116 11.67 28.17 -1.16
C SER A 116 12.32 28.29 -2.53
N SER A 117 13.15 29.32 -2.71
CA SER A 117 13.95 29.55 -3.92
C SER A 117 15.12 28.57 -4.09
N LYS A 118 15.46 27.79 -3.05
CA LYS A 118 16.48 26.75 -3.10
C LYS A 118 16.06 25.62 -4.06
N PHE A 119 17.00 25.09 -4.82
CA PHE A 119 16.80 23.89 -5.64
C PHE A 119 17.18 22.61 -4.85
N PRO A 120 16.39 21.51 -4.91
CA PRO A 120 15.08 21.36 -5.56
C PRO A 120 14.00 22.28 -4.98
N LYS A 121 13.07 22.71 -5.83
CA LYS A 121 12.00 23.65 -5.43
C LYS A 121 11.11 23.01 -4.36
N VAL A 122 10.86 23.74 -3.28
CA VAL A 122 9.97 23.29 -2.19
C VAL A 122 8.78 24.22 -2.09
N ILE A 123 7.57 23.67 -2.21
CA ILE A 123 6.31 24.39 -2.06
C ILE A 123 5.55 23.80 -0.88
N VAL A 124 5.08 24.66 0.01
CA VAL A 124 4.17 24.30 1.10
C VAL A 124 2.83 24.94 0.85
N THR A 125 1.76 24.16 0.92
CA THR A 125 0.40 24.67 0.71
C THR A 125 -0.53 24.29 1.85
N LYS A 126 -1.43 25.22 2.19
CA LYS A 126 -2.53 24.96 3.12
C LYS A 126 -3.84 24.79 2.35
N LYS A 127 -4.05 23.63 1.74
CA LYS A 127 -5.24 23.32 0.95
C LYS A 127 -5.87 21.99 1.36
N ASP A 128 -7.15 21.83 1.06
CA ASP A 128 -7.72 20.48 0.99
C ASP A 128 -7.00 19.70 -0.12
N ALA A 129 -6.64 18.45 0.15
CA ALA A 129 -5.86 17.63 -0.77
C ALA A 129 -6.56 17.47 -2.14
N ASN A 130 -7.90 17.38 -2.18
CA ASN A 130 -8.63 17.27 -3.44
C ASN A 130 -8.54 18.55 -4.28
N VAL A 131 -8.54 19.72 -3.63
CA VAL A 131 -8.37 21.01 -4.31
C VAL A 131 -6.97 21.09 -4.90
N LEU A 132 -5.94 20.85 -4.07
CA LEU A 132 -4.54 20.86 -4.53
C LEU A 132 -4.33 19.96 -5.75
N LEU A 133 -4.78 18.71 -5.65
CA LEU A 133 -4.61 17.69 -6.70
C LEU A 133 -5.44 18.01 -7.95
N SER A 134 -6.56 18.74 -7.83
CA SER A 134 -7.35 19.13 -9.00
C SER A 134 -6.76 20.33 -9.75
N GLU A 135 -5.95 21.15 -9.08
CA GLU A 135 -5.33 22.35 -9.65
C GLU A 135 -3.93 22.09 -10.24
N ASN A 136 -3.30 20.95 -9.92
CA ASN A 136 -1.90 20.70 -10.23
C ASN A 136 -1.66 19.29 -10.78
N VAL A 137 -0.57 19.13 -11.52
CA VAL A 137 -0.13 17.84 -12.08
C VAL A 137 1.24 17.45 -11.55
N PHE A 138 1.38 16.23 -11.04
CA PHE A 138 2.62 15.73 -10.45
C PHE A 138 3.09 14.43 -11.08
N THR A 139 4.40 14.23 -11.18
CA THR A 139 4.95 12.93 -11.61
C THR A 139 4.68 11.84 -10.57
N VAL A 140 4.77 12.18 -9.28
CA VAL A 140 4.50 11.27 -8.16
C VAL A 140 3.46 11.90 -7.23
N VAL A 141 2.41 11.17 -6.90
CA VAL A 141 1.41 11.59 -5.89
C VAL A 141 1.38 10.56 -4.77
N ASP A 142 1.58 11.04 -3.54
CA ASP A 142 1.48 10.25 -2.33
C ASP A 142 0.21 10.60 -1.54
N ILE A 143 -0.64 9.61 -1.33
CA ILE A 143 -1.88 9.66 -0.57
C ILE A 143 -1.71 8.80 0.68
N ASP A 144 -1.41 9.43 1.82
CA ASP A 144 -1.24 8.77 3.13
C ASP A 144 -2.20 9.33 4.22
N PRO A 145 -3.51 9.07 4.12
CA PRO A 145 -4.49 9.64 5.03
C PRO A 145 -4.70 8.81 6.31
N PHE A 146 -5.37 9.43 7.29
CA PHE A 146 -6.01 8.69 8.37
C PHE A 146 -7.24 7.94 7.86
N GLY A 147 -7.23 6.63 8.04
CA GLY A 147 -8.28 5.73 7.58
C GLY A 147 -8.16 5.40 6.09
N SER A 148 -9.14 5.88 5.32
CA SER A 148 -9.35 5.44 3.94
C SER A 148 -8.79 6.44 2.92
N PRO A 149 -8.12 5.98 1.85
CA PRO A 149 -7.74 6.83 0.72
C PRO A 149 -8.87 7.09 -0.27
N ALA A 150 -10.00 6.39 -0.17
CA ALA A 150 -11.10 6.47 -1.13
C ALA A 150 -11.52 7.91 -1.49
N PRO A 151 -11.63 8.88 -0.54
CA PRO A 151 -12.03 10.25 -0.86
C PRO A 151 -11.05 11.05 -1.73
N PHE A 152 -9.83 10.56 -1.93
CA PHE A 152 -8.76 11.26 -2.64
C PHE A 152 -8.37 10.59 -3.96
N LEU A 153 -8.85 9.37 -4.22
CA LEU A 153 -8.42 8.58 -5.38
C LEU A 153 -8.71 9.29 -6.70
N ASP A 154 -9.93 9.81 -6.87
CA ASP A 154 -10.34 10.53 -8.08
C ASP A 154 -9.42 11.72 -8.39
N SER A 155 -9.13 12.55 -7.39
CA SER A 155 -8.23 13.71 -7.56
C SER A 155 -6.79 13.27 -7.80
N ALA A 156 -6.32 12.21 -7.13
CA ALA A 156 -4.99 11.65 -7.37
C ALA A 156 -4.83 11.17 -8.82
N PHE A 157 -5.85 10.53 -9.41
CA PHE A 157 -5.82 10.13 -10.82
C PHE A 157 -5.86 11.31 -11.79
N ARG A 158 -6.60 12.39 -11.49
CA ARG A 158 -6.56 13.62 -12.32
C ARG A 158 -5.18 14.28 -12.25
N SER A 159 -4.63 14.40 -11.05
CA SER A 159 -3.36 15.08 -10.78
C SER A 159 -2.14 14.31 -11.27
N CYS A 160 -2.12 12.99 -11.12
CA CYS A 160 -0.92 12.24 -11.44
C CYS A 160 -0.70 12.20 -12.95
N TYR A 161 0.50 12.55 -13.38
CA TYR A 161 0.96 12.46 -14.75
C TYR A 161 0.63 11.07 -15.33
N TRP A 162 0.23 11.01 -16.60
CA TRP A 162 -0.28 9.79 -17.24
C TRP A 162 0.76 8.64 -17.35
N LYS A 163 2.04 8.93 -17.12
CA LYS A 163 3.16 7.97 -16.97
C LYS A 163 3.80 8.03 -15.57
N GLY A 164 3.07 8.60 -14.62
CA GLY A 164 3.51 8.88 -13.26
C GLY A 164 3.42 7.68 -12.33
N PHE A 165 3.55 7.97 -11.04
CA PHE A 165 3.59 7.00 -9.96
C PHE A 165 2.63 7.40 -8.85
N LEU A 166 1.78 6.47 -8.44
CA LEU A 166 0.84 6.66 -7.35
C LEU A 166 1.27 5.81 -6.15
N CYS A 167 1.35 6.45 -4.99
CA CYS A 167 1.63 5.82 -3.71
C CYS A 167 0.39 5.98 -2.83
N ILE A 168 -0.26 4.88 -2.43
CA ILE A 168 -1.56 4.91 -1.75
C ILE A 168 -1.51 4.08 -0.47
N THR A 169 -1.78 4.71 0.67
CA THR A 169 -1.93 4.02 1.96
C THR A 169 -3.40 3.89 2.35
N ALA A 170 -3.77 2.75 2.93
CA ALA A 170 -5.01 2.59 3.69
C ALA A 170 -4.71 2.08 5.09
N THR A 171 -5.15 2.80 6.12
CA THR A 171 -5.01 2.42 7.52
C THR A 171 -6.32 1.89 8.12
N ASP A 172 -7.44 1.99 7.38
CA ASP A 172 -8.73 1.42 7.76
C ASP A 172 -8.84 -0.09 7.45
N THR A 173 -7.94 -0.85 8.05
CA THR A 173 -7.88 -2.32 7.93
C THR A 173 -9.14 -3.02 8.41
N ALA A 174 -9.87 -2.48 9.40
CA ALA A 174 -11.07 -3.13 9.92
C ALA A 174 -12.20 -3.29 8.87
N PRO A 175 -12.58 -2.27 8.08
CA PRO A 175 -13.40 -2.44 6.89
C PRO A 175 -12.82 -3.45 5.88
N LEU A 176 -11.57 -3.27 5.46
CA LEU A 176 -10.94 -4.07 4.39
C LEU A 176 -10.85 -5.57 4.75
N CYS A 177 -10.50 -5.89 6.00
CA CYS A 177 -10.41 -7.25 6.54
C CYS A 177 -11.77 -7.80 7.05
N GLY A 178 -12.90 -7.21 6.65
CA GLY A 178 -14.21 -7.82 6.85
C GLY A 178 -14.85 -7.64 8.22
N THR A 179 -14.29 -6.83 9.13
CA THR A 179 -14.95 -6.51 10.41
C THR A 179 -16.15 -5.58 10.19
N TYR A 180 -16.07 -4.67 9.22
CA TYR A 180 -17.19 -3.79 8.85
C TYR A 180 -17.51 -3.85 7.35
N PRO A 181 -18.16 -4.93 6.86
CA PRO A 181 -18.43 -5.15 5.43
C PRO A 181 -19.21 -4.03 4.75
N LYS A 182 -20.23 -3.46 5.42
CA LYS A 182 -21.00 -2.33 4.89
C LYS A 182 -20.13 -1.08 4.72
N ALA A 183 -19.19 -0.84 5.64
CA ALA A 183 -18.27 0.29 5.53
C ALA A 183 -17.27 0.08 4.38
N CYS A 184 -16.78 -1.15 4.20
CA CYS A 184 -15.93 -1.52 3.07
C CYS A 184 -16.64 -1.27 1.74
N PHE A 185 -17.87 -1.78 1.60
CA PHE A 185 -18.64 -1.60 0.37
C PHE A 185 -18.91 -0.12 0.04
N ARG A 186 -19.26 0.70 1.04
CA ARG A 186 -19.44 2.16 0.83
C ARG A 186 -18.17 2.88 0.36
N LYS A 187 -16.99 2.44 0.82
CA LYS A 187 -15.72 3.12 0.54
C LYS A 187 -15.05 2.62 -0.74
N TYR A 188 -15.10 1.32 -0.98
CA TYR A 188 -14.30 0.65 -2.02
C TYR A 188 -15.17 -0.03 -3.10
N GLY A 189 -16.50 0.02 -2.98
CA GLY A 189 -17.42 -0.61 -3.93
C GLY A 189 -17.43 -2.14 -3.90
N ILE A 190 -16.65 -2.77 -3.02
CA ILE A 190 -16.49 -4.23 -2.94
C ILE A 190 -16.75 -4.69 -1.50
N LYS A 191 -17.48 -5.80 -1.37
CA LYS A 191 -17.86 -6.36 -0.07
C LYS A 191 -16.71 -7.16 0.52
N SER A 192 -16.19 -6.77 1.68
CA SER A 192 -15.29 -7.63 2.46
C SER A 192 -16.09 -8.62 3.34
N PHE A 193 -15.41 -9.66 3.82
CA PHE A 193 -15.90 -10.55 4.86
C PHE A 193 -14.71 -11.16 5.62
N ARG A 194 -14.94 -11.64 6.84
CA ARG A 194 -13.91 -12.36 7.62
C ARG A 194 -13.65 -13.72 6.99
N CYS A 195 -12.38 -14.04 6.77
CA CYS A 195 -11.93 -15.31 6.22
C CYS A 195 -10.48 -15.56 6.62
N ASP A 196 -9.98 -16.77 6.37
CA ASP A 196 -8.61 -17.15 6.71
C ASP A 196 -7.52 -16.43 5.87
N PHE A 197 -7.93 -15.66 4.86
CA PHE A 197 -7.06 -14.86 3.99
C PHE A 197 -7.45 -13.37 3.96
N GLU A 198 -8.14 -12.88 5.00
CA GLU A 198 -8.75 -11.54 5.06
C GLU A 198 -7.80 -10.37 4.79
N LYS A 199 -6.51 -10.51 5.12
CA LYS A 199 -5.50 -9.48 4.87
C LYS A 199 -5.20 -9.35 3.38
N GLU A 200 -5.01 -10.47 2.68
CA GLU A 200 -4.84 -10.45 1.23
C GLU A 200 -6.12 -10.02 0.52
N LEU A 201 -7.29 -10.47 1.00
CA LEU A 201 -8.57 -10.00 0.48
C LEU A 201 -8.69 -8.49 0.61
N GLY A 202 -8.33 -7.92 1.77
CA GLY A 202 -8.29 -6.48 2.00
C GLY A 202 -7.36 -5.74 1.04
N ALA A 203 -6.13 -6.25 0.85
CA ALA A 203 -5.18 -5.67 -0.10
C ALA A 203 -5.73 -5.67 -1.53
N ARG A 204 -6.34 -6.78 -1.97
CA ARG A 204 -6.94 -6.88 -3.31
C ARG A 204 -8.18 -6.02 -3.47
N ILE A 205 -9.00 -5.85 -2.43
CA ILE A 205 -10.14 -4.92 -2.46
C ILE A 205 -9.63 -3.49 -2.70
N LEU A 206 -8.60 -3.09 -1.96
CA LEU A 206 -7.99 -1.77 -2.12
C LEU A 206 -7.43 -1.59 -3.55
N VAL A 207 -6.62 -2.54 -4.03
CA VAL A 207 -6.05 -2.51 -5.39
C VAL A 207 -7.15 -2.47 -6.46
N SER A 208 -8.21 -3.26 -6.29
CA SER A 208 -9.35 -3.29 -7.21
C SER A 208 -10.03 -1.93 -7.29
N SER A 209 -10.28 -1.29 -6.14
CA SER A 209 -10.88 0.05 -6.07
C SER A 209 -9.98 1.10 -6.74
N ILE A 210 -8.66 0.99 -6.59
CA ILE A 210 -7.70 1.90 -7.22
C ILE A 210 -7.72 1.71 -8.74
N ILE A 211 -7.61 0.47 -9.23
CA ILE A 211 -7.64 0.16 -10.67
C ILE A 211 -8.93 0.67 -11.31
N LEU A 212 -10.09 0.32 -10.72
CA LEU A 212 -11.40 0.73 -11.23
C LEU A 212 -11.54 2.27 -11.25
N THR A 213 -10.99 2.97 -10.27
CA THR A 213 -10.98 4.44 -10.29
C THR A 213 -10.15 4.97 -11.45
N GLY A 214 -8.94 4.43 -11.67
CA GLY A 214 -8.09 4.82 -12.78
C GLY A 214 -8.73 4.62 -14.16
N THR A 215 -9.49 3.55 -14.35
CA THR A 215 -10.17 3.28 -15.62
C THR A 215 -11.17 4.37 -16.02
N LYS A 216 -11.80 5.06 -15.05
CA LYS A 216 -12.71 6.19 -15.31
C LYS A 216 -12.01 7.40 -15.93
N TYR A 217 -10.69 7.48 -15.79
CA TYR A 217 -9.84 8.54 -16.30
C TYR A 217 -8.94 8.06 -17.44
N GLU A 218 -9.24 6.91 -18.05
CA GLU A 218 -8.45 6.30 -19.12
C GLU A 218 -6.97 6.08 -18.74
N LYS A 219 -6.72 5.80 -17.45
CA LYS A 219 -5.38 5.50 -16.92
C LYS A 219 -5.36 4.10 -16.33
N ALA A 220 -4.55 3.22 -16.92
CA ALA A 220 -4.21 1.93 -16.32
C ALA A 220 -3.34 2.16 -15.08
N PHE A 221 -3.84 1.77 -13.90
CA PHE A 221 -3.00 1.64 -12.71
C PHE A 221 -2.41 0.24 -12.69
N ILE A 222 -1.10 0.13 -12.95
CA ILE A 222 -0.39 -1.15 -12.94
C ILE A 222 0.28 -1.29 -11.57
N PRO A 223 -0.22 -2.17 -10.67
CA PRO A 223 0.41 -2.39 -9.37
C PRO A 223 1.81 -2.96 -9.57
N VAL A 224 2.80 -2.34 -8.91
CA VAL A 224 4.19 -2.83 -8.94
C VAL A 224 4.65 -3.36 -7.60
N PHE A 225 4.08 -2.85 -6.51
CA PHE A 225 4.35 -3.33 -5.17
C PHE A 225 3.16 -3.08 -4.23
N THR A 226 2.72 -4.12 -3.54
CA THR A 226 1.69 -4.02 -2.48
C THR A 226 2.21 -4.67 -1.22
N VAL A 227 2.03 -4.04 -0.06
CA VAL A 227 2.41 -4.63 1.23
C VAL A 227 1.34 -4.40 2.27
N TYR A 228 1.05 -5.44 3.04
CA TYR A 228 0.39 -5.32 4.32
C TYR A 228 1.43 -5.42 5.43
N TYR A 229 1.47 -4.43 6.31
CA TYR A 229 2.38 -4.45 7.44
C TYR A 229 1.70 -3.88 8.69
N LYS A 230 1.57 -4.73 9.72
CA LYS A 230 0.86 -4.44 10.97
C LYS A 230 -0.59 -4.00 10.76
N HIS A 231 -0.85 -2.69 10.62
CA HIS A 231 -2.20 -2.13 10.58
C HIS A 231 -2.44 -1.22 9.37
N PHE A 232 -1.66 -1.36 8.30
CA PHE A 232 -1.92 -0.64 7.06
C PHE A 232 -1.64 -1.50 5.83
N PHE A 233 -2.28 -1.11 4.74
CA PHE A 233 -1.97 -1.52 3.38
C PHE A 233 -1.27 -0.36 2.67
N ARG A 234 -0.23 -0.66 1.90
CA ARG A 234 0.43 0.30 1.03
C ARG A 234 0.52 -0.28 -0.37
N VAL A 235 0.10 0.50 -1.35
CA VAL A 235 0.06 0.12 -2.77
C VAL A 235 0.83 1.15 -3.57
N PHE A 236 1.72 0.68 -4.42
CA PHE A 236 2.46 1.48 -5.39
C PHE A 236 2.15 0.99 -6.80
N GLY A 237 1.90 1.93 -7.71
CA GLY A 237 1.60 1.59 -9.09
C GLY A 237 2.06 2.65 -10.08
N LYS A 238 2.40 2.19 -11.27
CA LYS A 238 2.73 3.05 -12.43
C LYS A 238 1.44 3.33 -13.20
N LEU A 239 1.30 4.55 -13.68
CA LEU A 239 0.23 4.90 -14.60
C LEU A 239 0.64 4.67 -16.04
N SER A 240 -0.32 4.27 -16.86
CA SER A 240 -0.17 4.19 -18.30
C SER A 240 -1.44 4.64 -19.02
N PRO A 241 -1.32 5.36 -20.13
CA PRO A 241 -2.48 5.82 -20.91
C PRO A 241 -2.92 4.77 -21.94
N LYS A 242 -2.29 3.59 -21.97
CA LYS A 242 -2.55 2.59 -23.01
C LYS A 242 -3.84 1.85 -22.70
N GLU A 243 -4.82 2.01 -23.57
CA GLU A 243 -6.09 1.27 -23.51
C GLU A 243 -5.89 -0.25 -23.42
N SER A 244 -4.94 -0.80 -24.19
CA SER A 244 -4.61 -2.24 -24.14
C SER A 244 -4.17 -2.74 -22.75
N GLU A 245 -3.57 -1.86 -21.94
CA GLU A 245 -3.17 -2.22 -20.57
C GLU A 245 -4.35 -2.11 -19.61
N ILE A 246 -5.29 -1.20 -19.86
CA ILE A 246 -6.57 -1.15 -19.15
C ILE A 246 -7.33 -2.46 -19.37
N SER A 247 -7.51 -2.89 -20.62
CA SER A 247 -8.22 -4.14 -20.95
C SER A 247 -7.57 -5.35 -20.26
N LYS A 248 -6.23 -5.47 -20.33
CA LYS A 248 -5.48 -6.54 -19.65
C LYS A 248 -5.63 -6.54 -18.13
N LEU A 249 -5.81 -5.37 -17.50
CA LEU A 249 -6.09 -5.29 -16.07
C LEU A 249 -7.51 -5.77 -15.78
N LEU A 250 -8.48 -5.34 -16.58
CA LEU A 250 -9.90 -5.70 -16.43
C LEU A 250 -10.14 -7.20 -16.66
N ASP A 251 -9.41 -7.85 -17.57
CA ASP A 251 -9.47 -9.30 -17.81
C ASP A 251 -9.09 -10.14 -16.58
N LYS A 252 -8.41 -9.53 -15.60
CA LYS A 252 -7.99 -10.18 -14.35
C LYS A 252 -8.93 -9.93 -13.19
N PHE A 253 -10.09 -9.30 -13.41
CA PHE A 253 -11.13 -9.17 -12.41
C PHE A 253 -12.00 -10.42 -12.36
N ASN A 254 -12.14 -10.99 -11.17
CA ASN A 254 -12.92 -12.20 -10.92
C ASN A 254 -13.82 -12.03 -9.70
N TYR A 255 -14.73 -12.97 -9.52
CA TYR A 255 -15.46 -13.14 -8.27
C TYR A 255 -14.83 -14.27 -7.46
N ILE A 256 -14.81 -14.13 -6.15
CA ILE A 256 -14.34 -15.16 -5.22
C ILE A 256 -15.53 -15.70 -4.45
N SER A 257 -15.73 -17.01 -4.54
CA SER A 257 -16.64 -17.76 -3.68
C SER A 257 -15.85 -18.52 -2.62
N TYR A 258 -16.10 -18.24 -1.35
CA TYR A 258 -15.39 -18.80 -0.19
C TYR A 258 -16.32 -19.63 0.69
N CYS A 259 -15.93 -20.85 1.04
CA CYS A 259 -16.66 -21.69 1.99
C CYS A 259 -16.07 -21.54 3.40
N ALA A 260 -16.74 -20.83 4.30
CA ALA A 260 -16.29 -20.68 5.69
C ALA A 260 -16.24 -22.00 6.49
N HIS A 261 -16.93 -23.05 6.02
CA HIS A 261 -16.94 -24.36 6.68
C HIS A 261 -15.67 -25.18 6.40
N CYS A 262 -15.19 -25.17 5.15
CA CYS A 262 -14.01 -25.97 4.77
C CYS A 262 -12.87 -25.14 4.19
N GLY A 263 -12.94 -23.82 4.13
CA GLY A 263 -11.85 -23.00 3.59
C GLY A 263 -11.67 -23.03 2.07
N ARG A 264 -12.41 -23.87 1.35
CA ARG A 264 -12.30 -23.95 -0.12
C ARG A 264 -12.73 -22.64 -0.78
N ARG A 265 -12.02 -22.28 -1.85
CA ARG A 265 -12.22 -21.07 -2.64
C ARG A 265 -12.43 -21.42 -4.10
N TYR A 266 -13.13 -20.55 -4.81
CA TYR A 266 -13.33 -20.61 -6.24
C TYR A 266 -13.18 -19.22 -6.82
N LEU A 267 -12.49 -19.07 -7.95
CA LEU A 267 -12.37 -17.82 -8.70
C LEU A 267 -13.53 -17.65 -9.70
N GLU A 268 -14.74 -17.94 -9.23
CA GLU A 268 -15.99 -17.85 -9.98
C GLU A 268 -17.15 -17.71 -8.98
N ILE A 269 -18.34 -17.37 -9.48
CA ILE A 269 -19.55 -17.32 -8.66
C ILE A 269 -20.09 -18.74 -8.50
N LYS A 270 -20.00 -19.27 -7.28
CA LYS A 270 -20.57 -20.56 -6.87
C LYS A 270 -21.29 -20.38 -5.57
N THR A 271 -22.61 -20.53 -5.56
CA THR A 271 -23.45 -20.32 -4.37
C THR A 271 -23.28 -21.41 -3.29
N HIS A 272 -22.85 -22.61 -3.70
CA HIS A 272 -22.61 -23.75 -2.82
C HIS A 272 -21.23 -24.35 -3.08
N CYS A 273 -20.57 -24.76 -2.00
CA CYS A 273 -19.31 -25.47 -2.04
C CYS A 273 -19.53 -26.96 -2.34
N LYS A 274 -18.49 -27.67 -2.81
CA LYS A 274 -18.49 -29.14 -2.94
C LYS A 274 -18.89 -29.89 -1.65
N CYS A 275 -18.71 -29.29 -0.47
CA CYS A 275 -19.17 -29.87 0.80
C CYS A 275 -20.66 -29.60 1.11
N GLY A 276 -21.42 -29.01 0.19
CA GLY A 276 -22.84 -28.69 0.34
C GLY A 276 -23.17 -27.42 1.12
N LYS A 277 -22.18 -26.75 1.73
CA LYS A 277 -22.40 -25.51 2.47
C LYS A 277 -22.41 -24.28 1.55
N LYS A 278 -23.18 -23.26 1.93
CA LYS A 278 -23.22 -21.97 1.22
C LYS A 278 -21.86 -21.27 1.26
N THR A 279 -21.54 -20.60 0.18
CA THR A 279 -20.33 -19.77 0.07
C THR A 279 -20.64 -18.30 0.37
N GLN A 280 -19.61 -17.57 0.76
CA GLN A 280 -19.58 -16.11 0.76
C GLN A 280 -18.97 -15.66 -0.57
N ILE A 281 -19.64 -14.75 -1.27
CA ILE A 281 -19.22 -14.25 -2.59
C ILE A 281 -18.77 -12.80 -2.47
N THR A 282 -17.65 -12.45 -3.10
CA THR A 282 -17.17 -11.07 -3.26
C THR A 282 -16.55 -10.86 -4.65
N GLY A 283 -16.55 -9.62 -5.11
CA GLY A 283 -16.07 -9.19 -6.42
C GLY A 283 -16.89 -8.00 -6.94
N ALA A 284 -16.58 -7.45 -8.12
CA ALA A 284 -15.46 -7.84 -8.98
C ALA A 284 -14.11 -7.46 -8.34
N LEU A 285 -13.20 -8.42 -8.23
CA LEU A 285 -11.93 -8.31 -7.51
C LEU A 285 -10.77 -8.59 -8.46
N TYR A 286 -9.77 -7.73 -8.48
CA TYR A 286 -8.53 -7.95 -9.20
C TYR A 286 -7.73 -9.11 -8.57
N THR A 287 -7.63 -10.22 -9.32
CA THR A 287 -6.87 -11.42 -8.93
C THR A 287 -5.55 -11.55 -9.69
N GLY A 288 -5.13 -10.49 -10.38
CA GLY A 288 -3.85 -10.41 -11.06
C GLY A 288 -2.67 -10.16 -10.12
N GLU A 289 -1.57 -9.70 -10.72
CA GLU A 289 -0.30 -9.45 -10.05
C GLU A 289 -0.38 -8.25 -9.11
N LEU A 290 0.06 -8.45 -7.87
CA LEU A 290 0.27 -7.40 -6.88
C LEU A 290 1.71 -6.87 -6.89
N TRP A 291 2.62 -7.61 -7.53
CA TRP A 291 4.06 -7.38 -7.55
C TRP A 291 4.64 -7.57 -8.95
N ASP A 292 5.39 -6.58 -9.40
CA ASP A 292 6.24 -6.68 -10.57
C ASP A 292 7.62 -7.21 -10.15
N LYS A 293 7.99 -8.43 -10.56
CA LYS A 293 9.20 -9.11 -10.09
C LYS A 293 10.47 -8.26 -10.25
N LYS A 294 10.63 -7.64 -11.41
CA LYS A 294 11.78 -6.77 -11.69
C LYS A 294 11.82 -5.58 -10.73
N PHE A 295 10.69 -4.89 -10.55
CA PHE A 295 10.61 -3.77 -9.61
C PHE A 295 10.91 -4.19 -8.17
N VAL A 296 10.44 -5.36 -7.73
CA VAL A 296 10.67 -5.86 -6.37
C VAL A 296 12.14 -6.27 -6.16
N GLU A 297 12.80 -6.83 -7.17
CA GLU A 297 14.25 -7.10 -7.13
C GLU A 297 15.06 -5.80 -7.02
N GLU A 298 14.72 -4.78 -7.82
CA GLU A 298 15.33 -3.45 -7.73
C GLU A 298 15.07 -2.79 -6.37
N LEU A 299 13.86 -2.95 -5.82
CA LEU A 299 13.49 -2.47 -4.48
C LEU A 299 14.32 -3.14 -3.40
N LYS A 300 14.55 -4.46 -3.47
CA LYS A 300 15.42 -5.17 -2.52
C LYS A 300 16.81 -4.55 -2.48
N ASN A 301 17.41 -4.29 -3.64
CA ASN A 301 18.74 -3.70 -3.74
C ASN A 301 18.77 -2.27 -3.17
N GLU A 302 17.75 -1.46 -3.49
CA GLU A 302 17.61 -0.10 -2.94
C GLU A 302 17.50 -0.10 -1.41
N LEU A 303 16.76 -1.05 -0.83
CA LEU A 303 16.61 -1.19 0.63
C LEU A 303 17.92 -1.64 1.29
N GLU A 304 18.66 -2.53 0.64
CA GLU A 304 19.99 -2.97 1.09
C GLU A 304 20.99 -1.83 1.11
N GLU A 305 21.10 -1.06 0.02
CA GLU A 305 21.97 0.12 -0.07
C GLU A 305 21.69 1.16 1.04
N ARG A 306 20.42 1.25 1.47
CA ARG A 306 19.98 2.19 2.52
C ARG A 306 20.06 1.63 3.94
N GLY A 307 20.36 0.33 4.10
CA GLY A 307 20.35 -0.35 5.40
C GLY A 307 18.94 -0.50 6.01
N PHE A 308 17.89 -0.50 5.20
CA PHE A 308 16.49 -0.67 5.63
C PHE A 308 16.17 -2.16 5.81
N ASN A 309 16.81 -2.79 6.81
CA ASN A 309 16.84 -4.24 6.98
C ASN A 309 15.46 -4.86 7.25
N GLU A 310 14.60 -4.21 8.05
CA GLU A 310 13.26 -4.73 8.36
C GLU A 310 12.38 -4.77 7.10
N GLU A 311 12.40 -3.69 6.32
CA GLU A 311 11.72 -3.59 5.03
C GLU A 311 12.28 -4.60 4.03
N LYS A 312 13.60 -4.73 3.96
CA LYS A 312 14.28 -5.71 3.10
C LYS A 312 13.82 -7.13 3.41
N THR A 313 13.76 -7.54 4.68
CA THR A 313 13.27 -8.88 5.06
C THR A 313 11.84 -9.15 4.58
N ILE A 314 10.95 -8.14 4.65
CA ILE A 314 9.59 -8.28 4.12
C ILE A 314 9.60 -8.40 2.59
N VAL A 315 10.43 -7.62 1.90
CA VAL A 315 10.59 -7.69 0.44
C VAL A 315 11.17 -9.03 -0.02
N GLU A 316 12.15 -9.58 0.70
CA GLU A 316 12.69 -10.92 0.44
C GLU A 316 11.62 -12.00 0.57
N LYS A 317 10.79 -11.92 1.60
CA LYS A 317 9.64 -12.80 1.77
C LYS A 317 8.60 -12.64 0.65
N ILE A 318 8.41 -11.43 0.13
CA ILE A 318 7.55 -11.18 -1.04
C ILE A 318 8.14 -11.82 -2.30
N LEU A 319 9.46 -11.74 -2.51
CA LEU A 319 10.15 -12.39 -3.63
C LEU A 319 10.01 -13.92 -3.59
N GLU A 320 10.02 -14.53 -2.40
CA GLU A 320 9.77 -15.96 -2.23
C GLU A 320 8.35 -16.39 -2.65
N GLU A 321 7.35 -15.52 -2.48
CA GLU A 321 5.94 -15.82 -2.79
C GLU A 321 5.47 -15.30 -4.16
N ILE A 322 6.35 -14.60 -4.90
CA ILE A 322 5.95 -13.82 -6.06
C ILE A 322 5.41 -14.65 -7.22
N GLU A 323 5.87 -15.88 -7.38
CA GLU A 323 5.38 -16.80 -8.41
C GLU A 323 4.00 -17.37 -8.08
N LEU A 324 3.62 -17.32 -6.81
CA LEU A 324 2.33 -17.77 -6.29
C LEU A 324 1.38 -16.59 -6.05
N GLN A 325 1.70 -15.38 -6.53
CA GLN A 325 0.94 -14.18 -6.23
C GLN A 325 -0.50 -14.17 -6.75
N ARG A 326 -0.90 -15.12 -7.60
CA ARG A 326 -2.30 -15.30 -8.01
C ARG A 326 -3.05 -16.30 -7.12
N GLU A 327 -2.32 -17.08 -6.33
CA GLU A 327 -2.85 -18.08 -5.40
C GLU A 327 -2.99 -17.49 -4.00
N PHE A 328 -4.23 -17.30 -3.54
CA PHE A 328 -4.48 -16.81 -2.18
C PHE A 328 -3.91 -17.77 -1.12
N TYR A 329 -3.28 -17.23 -0.08
CA TYR A 329 -2.70 -18.06 0.98
C TYR A 329 -3.75 -18.77 1.83
N TYR A 330 -3.44 -19.95 2.38
CA TYR A 330 -4.23 -20.64 3.40
C TYR A 330 -3.62 -20.44 4.79
N ASN A 331 -4.44 -20.22 5.81
CA ASN A 331 -3.95 -20.14 7.19
C ASN A 331 -3.93 -21.52 7.84
N THR A 332 -2.76 -22.00 8.28
CA THR A 332 -2.62 -23.35 8.83
C THR A 332 -3.36 -23.58 10.15
N HIS A 333 -3.55 -22.55 10.99
CA HIS A 333 -4.37 -22.68 12.19
C HIS A 333 -5.84 -22.85 11.84
N PHE A 334 -6.32 -22.13 10.81
CA PHE A 334 -7.68 -22.33 10.30
C PHE A 334 -7.84 -23.74 9.71
N LEU A 335 -6.88 -24.21 8.91
CA LEU A 335 -6.88 -25.57 8.37
C LEU A 335 -6.91 -26.64 9.48
N SER A 336 -6.11 -26.46 10.54
CA SER A 336 -6.13 -27.35 11.71
C SER A 336 -7.50 -27.39 12.37
N LYS A 337 -8.16 -26.23 12.54
CA LYS A 337 -9.51 -26.15 13.12
C LYS A 337 -10.55 -26.93 12.31
N ILE A 338 -10.52 -26.81 10.97
CA ILE A 338 -11.52 -27.48 10.11
C ILE A 338 -11.24 -28.97 9.90
N THR A 339 -9.97 -29.37 9.90
CA THR A 339 -9.56 -30.77 9.72
C THR A 339 -9.54 -31.56 11.02
N LYS A 340 -9.55 -30.87 12.17
CA LYS A 340 -9.34 -31.45 13.52
C LYS A 340 -8.01 -32.19 13.64
N LYS A 341 -7.00 -31.82 12.84
CA LYS A 341 -5.64 -32.36 12.88
C LYS A 341 -4.68 -31.37 13.52
N ALA A 342 -3.64 -31.87 14.19
CA ALA A 342 -2.53 -31.04 14.65
C ALA A 342 -1.79 -30.46 13.42
N PRO A 343 -1.49 -29.15 13.39
CA PRO A 343 -0.84 -28.55 12.23
C PRO A 343 0.60 -29.06 12.12
N PRO A 344 1.07 -29.55 10.94
CA PRO A 344 2.49 -29.72 10.71
C PRO A 344 3.22 -28.38 10.80
N SER A 345 4.54 -28.40 10.99
CA SER A 345 5.33 -27.17 10.85
C SER A 345 5.19 -26.65 9.42
N LEU A 346 5.19 -25.31 9.28
CA LEU A 346 5.01 -24.69 7.97
C LEU A 346 6.10 -25.13 6.97
N ASP A 347 7.33 -25.30 7.46
CA ASP A 347 8.46 -25.76 6.64
C ASP A 347 8.26 -27.21 6.18
N LYS A 348 7.72 -28.08 7.03
CA LYS A 348 7.40 -29.46 6.65
C LYS A 348 6.29 -29.52 5.60
N LEU A 349 5.26 -28.67 5.75
CA LEU A 349 4.18 -28.62 4.77
C LEU A 349 4.67 -28.11 3.41
N ILE A 350 5.48 -27.05 3.42
CA ILE A 350 6.11 -26.50 2.21
C ILE A 350 7.00 -27.54 1.53
N SER A 351 7.89 -28.21 2.28
CA SER A 351 8.78 -29.22 1.71
C SER A 351 8.01 -30.42 1.14
N THR A 352 6.94 -30.84 1.81
CA THR A 352 6.06 -31.91 1.34
C THR A 352 5.41 -31.54 0.00
N LEU A 353 4.81 -30.35 -0.11
CA LEU A 353 4.17 -29.91 -1.35
C LEU A 353 5.19 -29.74 -2.49
N ASN A 354 6.38 -29.20 -2.18
CA ASN A 354 7.48 -29.09 -3.15
C ASN A 354 7.97 -30.46 -3.64
N SER A 355 8.10 -31.46 -2.77
CA SER A 355 8.46 -32.83 -3.16
C SER A 355 7.41 -33.52 -4.04
N LEU A 356 6.16 -33.05 -3.98
CA LEU A 356 5.05 -33.53 -4.82
C LEU A 356 4.94 -32.76 -6.16
N GLY A 357 5.89 -31.87 -6.45
CA GLY A 357 5.95 -31.11 -7.70
C GLY A 357 5.13 -29.80 -7.71
N TYR A 358 4.53 -29.42 -6.58
CA TYR A 358 3.79 -28.16 -6.44
C TYR A 358 4.70 -27.07 -5.90
N LYS A 359 4.42 -25.82 -6.23
CA LYS A 359 5.10 -24.69 -5.60
C LYS A 359 4.39 -24.37 -4.29
N ALA A 360 5.16 -24.19 -3.23
CA ALA A 360 4.66 -23.69 -1.96
C ALA A 360 5.63 -22.70 -1.32
N SER A 361 5.09 -21.67 -0.69
CA SER A 361 5.88 -20.64 0.00
C SER A 361 5.16 -20.13 1.25
N ARG A 362 5.92 -19.46 2.12
CA ARG A 362 5.34 -18.59 3.16
C ARG A 362 4.70 -17.37 2.50
N THR A 363 3.96 -16.58 3.27
CA THR A 363 3.40 -15.30 2.81
C THR A 363 3.67 -14.16 3.76
N HIS A 364 3.94 -12.95 3.27
CA HIS A 364 4.13 -11.79 4.14
C HIS A 364 2.84 -11.38 4.88
N PHE A 365 1.67 -11.68 4.33
CA PHE A 365 0.38 -11.35 4.94
C PHE A 365 0.15 -12.01 6.30
N ASP A 366 0.62 -13.25 6.48
CA ASP A 366 0.35 -14.02 7.68
C ASP A 366 1.52 -14.94 8.03
N ALA A 367 1.98 -14.87 9.28
CA ALA A 367 3.05 -15.73 9.80
C ALA A 367 2.68 -17.22 9.76
N LYS A 368 1.37 -17.54 9.73
CA LYS A 368 0.82 -18.90 9.63
C LYS A 368 0.22 -19.18 8.25
N GLY A 369 0.47 -18.31 7.27
CA GLY A 369 -0.02 -18.46 5.91
C GLY A 369 0.92 -19.25 5.01
N ILE A 370 0.35 -20.11 4.17
CA ILE A 370 1.04 -20.81 3.08
C ILE A 370 0.37 -20.47 1.75
N ARG A 371 1.16 -20.08 0.73
CA ARG A 371 0.68 -20.07 -0.65
C ARG A 371 1.06 -21.38 -1.32
N THR A 372 0.21 -21.87 -2.20
CA THR A 372 0.55 -23.01 -3.05
C THR A 372 -0.36 -23.05 -4.28
N ASN A 373 0.16 -23.59 -5.38
CA ASN A 373 -0.63 -23.95 -6.56
C ASN A 373 -1.18 -25.39 -6.48
N ALA A 374 -1.00 -26.08 -5.35
CA ALA A 374 -1.60 -27.39 -5.10
C ALA A 374 -3.12 -27.29 -5.04
N GLU A 375 -3.79 -28.30 -5.61
CA GLU A 375 -5.23 -28.42 -5.47
C GLU A 375 -5.63 -28.54 -4.00
N TYR A 376 -6.78 -27.97 -3.66
CA TYR A 376 -7.28 -27.94 -2.29
C TYR A 376 -7.31 -29.33 -1.63
N GLU A 377 -7.69 -30.39 -2.35
CA GLU A 377 -7.74 -31.74 -1.76
C GLU A 377 -6.36 -32.28 -1.41
N LEU A 378 -5.37 -31.96 -2.24
CA LEU A 378 -4.00 -32.37 -1.98
C LEU A 378 -3.44 -31.62 -0.79
N LEU A 379 -3.68 -30.30 -0.70
CA LEU A 379 -3.30 -29.49 0.46
C LEU A 379 -3.85 -30.08 1.77
N ILE A 380 -5.13 -30.49 1.79
CA ILE A 380 -5.75 -31.09 2.98
C ILE A 380 -5.22 -32.50 3.29
N LYS A 381 -4.83 -33.27 2.27
CA LYS A 381 -4.20 -34.59 2.46
C LYS A 381 -2.78 -34.48 3.00
N SER A 382 -2.03 -33.46 2.56
CA SER A 382 -0.68 -33.14 3.03
C SER A 382 -0.66 -32.48 4.42
N PHE A 383 -1.84 -32.07 4.92
CA PHE A 383 -2.06 -31.55 6.27
C PHE A 383 -2.41 -32.67 7.24
#